data_AF-A0A2P5DR88-F1
#
_entry.id   AF-A0A2P5DR88-F1
#
_cell.length_a   1.000
_cell.length_b   1.000
_cell.length_c   1.000
_cell.angle_alpha   90.00
_cell.angle_beta   90.00
_cell.angle_gamma   90.00
#
_symmetry.space_group_name_H-M   'P 1'
#
loop_
_entity.id
_entity.type
_entity.pdbx_description
1 polymer ?
#
loop_
_entity_poly.entity_id
_entity_poly.type
_entity_poly.pdbx_seq_one_letter_code
_entity_poly.pdbx_strand_id
1 'polypeptide(L)' 'MSSKGLTPDVVTYTALIGGLCTVGRTSAAQELLLEMQANDQIPNIQTYATLLNGLCNYDKWTSWRRLCRRSH' A
#
# COMPACT_ATOMS: atom_id res chain seq x y z
N MET A 1 -12.60 -9.95 1.13
CA MET A 1 -13.87 -10.00 1.88
C MET A 1 -14.88 -9.23 1.08
N SER A 2 -15.87 -9.92 0.51
CA SER A 2 -16.97 -9.29 -0.21
C SER A 2 -18.26 -9.71 0.50
N SER A 3 -18.74 -8.89 1.43
CA SER A 3 -20.01 -9.12 2.11
C SER A 3 -20.35 -7.90 2.98
N LYS A 4 -20.83 -6.85 2.32
CA LYS A 4 -21.74 -5.78 2.77
C LYS A 4 -21.50 -4.62 1.82
N GLY A 5 -22.56 -4.08 1.22
CA GLY A 5 -22.53 -2.93 0.32
C GLY A 5 -22.15 -1.62 1.04
N LEU A 6 -21.00 -1.62 1.70
CA LEU A 6 -20.33 -0.44 2.21
C LEU A 6 -19.26 -0.11 1.18
N THR A 7 -19.56 0.86 0.33
CA THR A 7 -18.56 1.49 -0.54
C THR A 7 -17.41 1.92 0.39
N PRO A 8 -16.20 1.35 0.25
CA PRO A 8 -15.11 1.68 1.15
C PRO A 8 -14.80 3.17 0.98
N ASP A 9 -14.96 3.93 2.06
CA ASP A 9 -14.65 5.35 2.05
C ASP A 9 -13.13 5.58 1.94
N VAL A 10 -12.71 6.79 1.59
CA VAL A 10 -11.30 7.20 1.47
C VAL A 10 -10.45 6.69 2.63
N VAL A 11 -10.96 6.81 3.87
CA VAL A 11 -10.25 6.37 5.08
C VAL A 11 -9.98 4.85 5.08
N THR A 12 -10.91 4.06 4.56
CA THR A 12 -10.77 2.60 4.49
C THR A 12 -9.71 2.21 3.47
N TYR A 13 -9.72 2.84 2.29
CA TYR A 13 -8.67 2.64 1.28
C TYR A 13 -7.30 3.06 1.81
N THR A 14 -7.18 4.23 2.44
CA THR A 14 -5.90 4.68 3.03
C THR A 14 -5.38 3.70 4.08
N ALA A 15 -6.24 3.17 4.96
CA ALA A 15 -5.86 2.20 5.97
C ALA A 15 -5.40 0.86 5.35
N LEU A 16 -6.12 0.36 4.34
CA LEU A 16 -5.74 -0.87 3.62
C LEU A 16 -4.42 -0.71 2.87
N ILE A 17 -4.23 0.41 2.18
CA ILE A 17 -2.99 0.75 1.47
C ILE A 17 -1.82 0.81 2.47
N GLY A 18 -2.00 1.50 3.60
CA GLY A 18 -1.00 1.55 4.67
C GLY A 18 -0.64 0.17 5.22
N GLY A 19 -1.65 -0.65 5.51
CA GLY A 19 -1.45 -2.04 5.93
C GLY A 19 -0.64 -2.83 4.91
N LEU A 20 -1.03 -2.83 3.65
CA LEU A 20 -0.33 -3.56 2.58
C LEU A 20 1.11 -3.08 2.38
N CYS A 21 1.37 -1.78 2.50
CA CYS A 21 2.71 -1.21 2.48
C CYS A 21 3.59 -1.74 3.63
N THR A 22 3.05 -1.90 4.85
CA THR A 22 3.82 -2.45 5.98
C THR A 22 4.20 -3.92 5.78
N VAL A 23 3.37 -4.71 5.11
CA VAL A 23 3.67 -6.13 4.80
C VAL A 23 4.54 -6.28 3.54
N GLY A 24 4.91 -5.17 2.89
CA GLY A 24 5.69 -5.17 1.65
C GLY A 24 4.91 -5.59 0.41
N ARG A 25 3.57 -5.64 0.49
CA ARG A 25 2.67 -5.94 -0.65
C ARG A 25 2.29 -4.66 -1.39
N THR A 26 3.30 -3.92 -1.85
CA THR A 26 3.11 -2.63 -2.50
C THR A 26 2.34 -2.72 -3.82
N SER A 27 2.44 -3.83 -4.56
CA SER A 27 1.64 -4.05 -5.79
C SER A 27 0.14 -4.07 -5.49
N ALA A 28 -0.29 -4.78 -4.45
CA ALA A 28 -1.69 -4.83 -4.04
C ALA A 28 -2.18 -3.47 -3.52
N ALA A 29 -1.30 -2.71 -2.87
CA ALA A 29 -1.61 -1.35 -2.44
C ALA A 29 -1.85 -0.41 -3.64
N GLN A 30 -1.11 -0.62 -4.73
CA GLN A 30 -1.26 0.15 -5.96
C GLN A 30 -2.55 -0.21 -6.72
N GLU A 31 -2.92 -1.49 -6.76
CA GLU A 31 -4.20 -1.96 -7.29
C GLU A 31 -5.39 -1.33 -6.55
N LEU A 32 -5.34 -1.28 -5.21
CA LEU A 32 -6.39 -0.62 -4.41
C LEU A 32 -6.49 0.89 -4.70
N LEU A 33 -5.38 1.57 -4.99
CA LEU A 33 -5.40 2.98 -5.34
C LEU A 33 -6.06 3.21 -6.70
N LEU A 34 -5.83 2.32 -7.67
CA LEU A 34 -6.51 2.34 -8.97
C LEU A 34 -8.01 2.04 -8.83
N GLU A 35 -8.37 1.07 -7.98
CA GLU A 35 -9.77 0.76 -7.67
C GLU A 35 -10.48 1.95 -7.01
N MET A 36 -9.79 2.66 -6.11
CA MET A 36 -10.30 3.88 -5.50
C MET A 36 -10.60 4.95 -6.55
N GLN A 37 -9.67 5.20 -7.49
CA GLN A 37 -9.88 6.15 -8.59
C GLN A 37 -11.03 5.71 -9.52
N ALA A 38 -11.16 4.41 -9.78
CA ALA A 38 -12.24 3.87 -10.61
C ALA A 38 -13.63 4.00 -9.97
N ASN A 39 -13.70 4.12 -8.65
CA ASN A 39 -14.93 4.35 -7.89
C ASN A 39 -15.22 5.84 -7.62
N ASP A 40 -14.62 6.76 -8.40
CA ASP A 40 -14.73 8.22 -8.23
C ASP A 40 -14.29 8.74 -6.84
N GLN A 41 -13.53 7.93 -6.10
CA GLN A 41 -12.97 8.32 -4.81
C GLN A 41 -11.60 8.96 -5.04
N ILE A 42 -11.46 10.22 -4.65
CA ILE A 42 -10.21 10.97 -4.86
C ILE A 42 -9.20 10.59 -3.77
N PRO A 43 -8.06 9.97 -4.13
CA PRO A 43 -7.01 9.67 -3.15
C PRO A 43 -6.43 10.97 -2.60
N ASN A 44 -6.38 11.10 -1.28
CA ASN A 44 -5.79 12.27 -0.64
C ASN A 44 -4.25 12.23 -0.66
N ILE A 45 -3.61 13.36 -0.37
CA ILE A 45 -2.16 13.47 -0.21
C ILE A 45 -1.60 12.43 0.76
N GLN A 46 -2.32 12.13 1.84
CA GLN A 46 -1.91 11.15 2.84
C GLN A 46 -1.83 9.72 2.26
N THR A 47 -2.71 9.36 1.33
CA THR A 47 -2.75 8.05 0.67
C THR A 47 -1.53 7.88 -0.23
N TYR A 48 -1.23 8.89 -1.05
CA TYR A 48 -0.01 8.92 -1.85
C TYR A 48 1.26 8.92 -1.00
N ALA A 49 1.31 9.72 0.06
CA ALA A 49 2.45 9.75 0.98
C ALA A 49 2.69 8.38 1.64
N THR A 50 1.62 7.70 2.04
CA THR A 50 1.68 6.36 2.63
C THR A 50 2.21 5.32 1.64
N LEU A 51 1.72 5.36 0.39
CA LEU A 51 2.17 4.46 -0.68
C LEU A 51 3.67 4.66 -0.99
N LEU A 52 4.10 5.92 -1.16
CA LEU A 52 5.49 6.27 -1.44
C LEU A 52 6.43 5.86 -0.30
N ASN A 53 6.03 6.11 0.95
CA ASN A 53 6.80 5.69 2.11
C ASN A 53 6.92 4.15 2.18
N GLY A 54 5.84 3.43 1.89
CA GLY A 54 5.84 1.96 1.79
C GLY A 54 6.80 1.43 0.73
N LEU A 55 6.78 2.02 -0.47
CA LEU A 55 7.67 1.66 -1.58
C LEU A 55 9.15 1.89 -1.24
N CYS A 56 9.48 3.07 -0.71
CA CYS A 56 10.85 3.40 -0.33
C CYS A 56 11.40 2.52 0.80
N ASN A 57 10.56 2.21 1.79
CA ASN A 57 11.00 1.40 2.93
C ASN A 57 11.14 -0.08 2.56
N TYR A 58 10.27 -0.61 1.68
CA TYR A 58 10.39 -1.98 1.22
C TYR A 58 11.65 -2.22 0.38
N ASP A 59 12.02 -1.27 -0.50
CA ASP A 59 13.24 -1.37 -1.30
C ASP A 59 14.50 -1.38 -0.41
N LYS A 60 14.55 -0.50 0.60
CA LYS A 60 15.61 -0.51 1.62
C LYS A 60 15.65 -1.83 2.39
N TRP A 61 14.49 -2.34 2.83
CA TRP A 61 14.43 -3.55 3.65
C TRP A 61 14.79 -4.83 2.86
N THR A 62 14.40 -4.90 1.59
CA THR A 62 14.82 -6.01 0.71
C THR A 62 16.30 -5.93 0.37
N SER A 63 16.84 -4.74 0.09
CA SER A 63 18.28 -4.54 -0.12
C SER A 63 19.10 -4.95 1.11
N TRP A 64 18.67 -4.54 2.31
CA TRP A 64 19.31 -4.95 3.57
C TRP A 64 19.25 -6.46 3.80
N ARG A 65 18.09 -7.09 3.56
CA ARG A 65 17.96 -8.56 3.66
C ARG A 65 18.85 -9.31 2.67
N ARG A 66 19.04 -8.79 1.45
CA ARG A 66 19.97 -9.38 0.47
C ARG A 66 21.43 -9.23 0.92
N LEU A 67 21.78 -8.10 1.52
CA LEU A 67 23.13 -7.86 2.05
C LEU A 67 23.46 -8.84 3.18
N CYS A 68 22.57 -8.99 4.18
CA CYS A 68 22.77 -9.95 5.27
C CYS A 68 22.87 -11.41 4.81
N ARG A 69 22.18 -11.80 3.73
CA ARG A 69 22.27 -13.16 3.17
C ARG A 69 23.58 -13.44 2.41
N ARG A 70 24.30 -12.41 1.96
CA ARG A 70 25.60 -12.55 1.28
C ARG A 70 26.79 -12.57 2.24
N SER A 71 26.57 -12.29 3.52
CA SER A 71 27.60 -12.26 4.56
C SER A 71 27.74 -13.59 5.32
N HIS A 72 27.18 -14.68 4.78
CA HIS A 72 27.15 -16.00 5.42
C HIS A 72 27.79 -17.07 4.54
#